data_AF-A0A524CL12-F1
#
_entry.id   AF-A0A524CL12-F1
#
_cell.length_a   1.000
_cell.length_b   1.000
_cell.length_c   1.000
_cell.angle_alpha   90.00
_cell.angle_beta   90.00
_cell.angle_gamma   90.00
#
_symmetry.space_group_name_H-M   'P 1'
#
loop_
_entity.id
_entity.type
_entity.pdbx_description
1 polymer ?
#
loop_
_entity_poly.entity_id
_entity_poly.type
_entity_poly.pdbx_seq_one_letter_code
_entity_poly.pdbx_strand_id
1 'polypeptide(L)'
;MVFNEGDFAIRKRKFIQKMQWFENEFEELFGGKTHLMTKEDRDLANDLLDRLSEVINQYQEKEDARLLPILSETLKRIEKHYPELFLDLDYKNHEK
;
A
#
# COMPACT_ATOMS: atom_id res chain seq x y z
N MET A 1 14.73 -29.35 0.74
CA MET A 1 14.98 -28.15 1.55
C MET A 1 14.07 -28.23 2.76
N VAL A 2 14.62 -28.17 3.98
CA VAL A 2 13.80 -28.15 5.20
C VAL A 2 13.32 -26.72 5.38
N PHE A 3 12.02 -26.50 5.21
CA PHE A 3 11.38 -25.22 5.49
C PHE A 3 11.48 -24.98 6.99
N ASN A 4 12.39 -24.10 7.42
CA ASN A 4 12.53 -23.77 8.82
C ASN A 4 11.38 -22.81 9.19
N GLU A 5 10.30 -23.34 9.78
CA GLU A 5 9.11 -22.56 10.14
C GLU A 5 9.43 -21.37 11.07
N GLY A 6 10.49 -21.49 11.88
CA GLY A 6 11.02 -20.40 12.70
C GLY A 6 11.52 -19.19 11.89
N ASP A 7 12.19 -19.43 10.76
CA ASP A 7 12.66 -18.37 9.86
C ASP A 7 11.50 -17.64 9.19
N PHE A 8 10.45 -18.37 8.80
CA PHE A 8 9.25 -17.77 8.22
C PHE A 8 8.49 -16.90 9.23
N ALA A 9 8.35 -17.34 10.50
CA ALA A 9 7.69 -16.55 11.54
C ALA A 9 8.41 -15.21 11.79
N ILE A 10 9.74 -15.21 11.79
CA ILE A 10 10.54 -13.99 11.95
C ILE A 10 10.38 -13.07 10.73
N ARG A 11 10.45 -13.62 9.50
CA ARG A 11 10.21 -12.87 8.27
C ARG A 11 8.82 -12.25 8.25
N LYS A 12 7.79 -13.02 8.60
CA LYS A 12 6.40 -12.54 8.71
C LYS A 12 6.26 -11.40 9.72
N ARG A 13 6.88 -11.51 10.90
CA ARG A 13 6.82 -10.43 11.91
C ARG A 13 7.47 -9.14 11.40
N LYS A 14 8.67 -9.23 10.81
CA LYS A 14 9.34 -8.09 10.19
C LYS A 14 8.52 -7.49 9.04
N PHE A 15 7.86 -8.35 8.27
CA PHE A 15 7.00 -7.93 7.18
C PHE A 15 5.81 -7.10 7.68
N ILE A 16 5.10 -7.60 8.70
CA ILE A 16 3.97 -6.88 9.33
C ILE A 16 4.42 -5.54 9.87
N GLN A 17 5.58 -5.48 10.56
CA GLN A 17 6.12 -4.22 11.08
C GLN A 17 6.40 -3.20 9.96
N LYS A 18 6.93 -3.65 8.83
CA LYS A 18 7.15 -2.77 7.67
C LYS A 18 5.84 -2.26 7.07
N MET A 19 4.81 -3.11 6.99
CA MET A 19 3.50 -2.70 6.49
C MET A 19 2.82 -1.69 7.43
N GLN A 20 2.92 -1.89 8.75
CA GLN A 20 2.43 -0.94 9.74
C GLN A 20 3.18 0.39 9.67
N TRP A 21 4.52 0.35 9.54
CA TRP A 21 5.29 1.56 9.35
C TRP A 21 4.88 2.28 8.07
N PHE A 22 4.71 1.57 6.96
CA PHE A 22 4.24 2.16 5.70
C PHE A 22 2.86 2.82 5.85
N GLU A 23 1.91 2.16 6.51
CA GLU A 23 0.57 2.70 6.77
C GLU A 23 0.63 3.99 7.61
N ASN A 24 1.46 4.02 8.65
CA ASN A 24 1.66 5.20 9.48
C ASN A 24 2.31 6.36 8.70
N GLU A 25 3.35 6.11 7.92
CA GLU A 25 4.00 7.16 7.11
C GLU A 25 3.04 7.69 6.05
N PHE A 26 2.23 6.81 5.44
CA PHE A 26 1.19 7.21 4.50
C PHE A 26 0.16 8.11 5.20
N GLU A 27 -0.23 7.77 6.43
CA GLU A 27 -1.11 8.62 7.25
C GLU A 27 -0.45 9.95 7.66
N GLU A 28 0.84 10.00 7.97
CA GLU A 28 1.51 11.26 8.25
C GLU A 28 1.57 12.18 7.02
N LEU A 29 1.75 11.61 5.83
CA LEU A 29 1.81 12.36 4.57
C LEU A 29 0.43 12.88 4.14
N PHE A 30 -0.62 12.08 4.33
CA PHE A 30 -1.93 12.30 3.71
C PHE A 30 -3.09 12.49 4.70
N GLY A 31 -2.96 12.05 5.96
CA GLY A 31 -4.00 12.06 7.00
C GLY A 31 -4.52 13.44 7.38
N GLY A 32 -3.71 14.48 7.20
CA GLY A 32 -4.13 15.88 7.40
C GLY A 32 -4.77 16.55 6.18
N LYS A 33 -4.74 15.90 5.01
CA LYS A 33 -5.08 16.52 3.71
C LYS A 33 -6.49 16.14 3.26
N THR A 34 -7.51 16.45 4.05
CA THR A 34 -8.88 15.97 3.84
C THR A 34 -9.72 16.77 2.82
N HIS A 35 -9.17 17.79 2.16
CA HIS A 35 -9.97 18.62 1.21
C HIS A 35 -9.21 19.19 -0.01
N LEU A 36 -7.88 19.13 -0.04
CA LEU A 36 -7.06 19.70 -1.11
C LEU A 36 -5.83 18.82 -1.36
N MET A 37 -6.05 17.54 -1.66
CA MET A 37 -4.98 16.75 -2.26
C MET A 37 -4.64 17.33 -3.63
N THR A 38 -3.42 17.85 -3.73
CA THR A 38 -2.91 18.43 -4.97
C THR A 38 -2.62 17.31 -5.97
N LYS A 39 -2.39 17.69 -7.24
CA LYS A 39 -1.93 16.72 -8.25
C LYS A 39 -0.63 16.05 -7.81
N GLU A 40 0.30 16.80 -7.23
CA GLU A 40 1.58 16.28 -6.72
C GLU A 40 1.38 15.27 -5.59
N ASP A 41 0.40 15.49 -4.70
CA ASP A 41 0.06 14.52 -3.65
C ASP A 41 -0.44 13.19 -4.22
N ARG A 42 -1.21 13.25 -5.31
CA ARG A 42 -1.69 12.05 -6.00
C ARG A 42 -0.59 11.34 -6.77
N ASP A 43 0.26 12.08 -7.47
CA ASP A 43 1.42 11.52 -8.16
C ASP A 43 2.34 10.81 -7.15
N LEU A 44 2.60 11.43 -5.99
CA LEU A 44 3.36 10.81 -4.92
C LEU A 44 2.68 9.57 -4.33
N ALA A 45 1.37 9.62 -4.07
CA ALA A 45 0.62 8.48 -3.58
C ALA A 45 0.66 7.31 -4.58
N ASN A 46 0.47 7.59 -5.87
CA ASN A 46 0.55 6.60 -6.93
C ASN A 46 1.94 5.98 -7.01
N ASP A 47 3.02 6.77 -6.98
CA ASP A 47 4.39 6.26 -6.94
C ASP A 47 4.64 5.33 -5.73
N LEU A 48 4.11 5.69 -4.55
CA LEU A 48 4.22 4.86 -3.34
C LEU A 48 3.45 3.54 -3.48
N LEU A 49 2.25 3.58 -4.08
CA LEU A 49 1.41 2.41 -4.31
C LEU A 49 1.97 1.49 -5.42
N ASP A 50 2.56 2.06 -6.47
CA ASP A 50 3.26 1.32 -7.53
C ASP A 50 4.45 0.56 -6.95
N ARG A 51 5.29 1.23 -6.16
CA ARG A 51 6.41 0.56 -5.47
C ARG A 51 5.93 -0.55 -4.53
N LEU A 52 4.80 -0.34 -3.84
CA LEU A 52 4.22 -1.39 -3.00
C LEU A 52 3.75 -2.58 -3.85
N SER A 53 3.20 -2.32 -5.04
CA SER A 53 2.76 -3.33 -6.00
C SER A 53 3.94 -4.10 -6.63
N GLU A 54 5.05 -3.43 -6.92
CA GLU A 54 6.29 -4.10 -7.33
C GLU A 54 6.79 -5.05 -6.24
N VAL A 55 6.73 -4.63 -4.98
CA VAL A 55 7.08 -5.49 -3.84
C VAL A 55 6.13 -6.70 -3.78
N ILE A 56 4.82 -6.52 -3.99
CA ILE A 56 3.84 -7.61 -4.05
C ILE A 56 4.23 -8.64 -5.12
N ASN A 57 4.53 -8.18 -6.32
CA ASN A 57 4.91 -9.05 -7.44
C ASN A 57 6.17 -9.86 -7.13
N GLN A 58 7.15 -9.26 -6.45
CA GLN A 58 8.36 -9.98 -6.01
C GLN A 58 8.08 -11.08 -4.96
N TYR A 59 6.99 -10.97 -4.19
CA TYR A 59 6.57 -12.00 -3.23
C TYR A 59 5.74 -13.11 -3.88
N GLN A 60 5.07 -12.84 -5.02
CA GLN A 60 4.37 -13.89 -5.79
C GLN A 60 5.32 -14.93 -6.36
N GLU A 61 6.52 -14.53 -6.78
CA GLU A 61 7.53 -15.43 -7.36
C GLU A 61 8.34 -16.19 -6.29
N LYS A 62 8.11 -15.95 -4.99
CA LYS A 62 8.88 -16.52 -3.87
C LYS A 62 8.03 -17.43 -2.98
N GLU A 63 8.71 -18.27 -2.19
CA GLU A 63 8.10 -19.15 -1.16
C GLU A 63 7.38 -18.39 -0.02
N ASP A 64 7.43 -17.05 -0.06
CA ASP A 64 6.81 -16.11 0.85
C ASP A 64 5.45 -15.60 0.33
N ALA A 65 4.84 -16.24 -0.68
CA ALA A 65 3.48 -15.95 -1.16
C ALA A 65 2.41 -15.89 -0.05
N ARG A 66 2.67 -16.56 1.09
CA ARG A 66 1.87 -16.48 2.33
C ARG A 66 1.81 -15.07 2.96
N LEU A 67 2.65 -14.14 2.52
CA LEU A 67 2.67 -12.74 2.96
C LEU A 67 1.78 -11.83 2.08
N LEU A 68 1.41 -12.29 0.88
CA LEU A 68 0.52 -11.54 -0.03
C LEU A 68 -0.81 -11.12 0.60
N PRO A 69 -1.48 -11.95 1.45
CA PRO A 69 -2.70 -11.52 2.11
C PRO A 69 -2.50 -10.31 3.02
N ILE A 70 -1.34 -10.20 3.69
CA ILE A 70 -1.03 -9.07 4.58
C ILE A 70 -0.87 -7.79 3.76
N LEU A 71 -0.16 -7.87 2.64
CA LEU A 71 0.00 -6.77 1.68
C LEU A 71 -1.34 -6.28 1.13
N SER A 72 -2.17 -7.22 0.67
CA SER A 72 -3.48 -6.91 0.12
C SER A 72 -4.39 -6.25 1.17
N GLU A 73 -4.31 -6.69 2.43
CA GLU A 73 -5.07 -6.08 3.51
C GLU A 73 -4.58 -4.65 3.83
N THR A 74 -3.27 -4.41 3.84
CA THR A 74 -2.71 -3.06 4.02
C THR A 74 -3.16 -2.11 2.91
N LEU A 75 -3.11 -2.54 1.64
CA LEU A 75 -3.62 -1.74 0.53
C LEU A 75 -5.10 -1.40 0.68
N LYS A 76 -5.94 -2.38 1.04
CA LYS A 76 -7.37 -2.15 1.27
C LYS A 76 -7.64 -1.18 2.42
N ARG A 77 -6.82 -1.21 3.48
CA ARG A 77 -6.93 -0.23 4.57
C ARG A 77 -6.63 1.17 4.08
N ILE A 78 -5.55 1.35 3.32
CA ILE A 78 -5.17 2.64 2.74
C ILE A 78 -6.27 3.15 1.79
N GLU A 79 -6.76 2.31 0.87
CA GLU A 79 -7.85 2.66 -0.05
C GLU A 79 -9.12 3.11 0.69
N LYS A 80 -9.47 2.42 1.78
CA LYS A 80 -10.64 2.76 2.60
C LYS A 80 -10.48 4.10 3.34
N HIS A 81 -9.27 4.41 3.79
CA HIS A 81 -8.98 5.66 4.50
C HIS A 81 -8.80 6.86 3.57
N TYR A 82 -8.29 6.62 2.35
CA TYR A 82 -7.96 7.66 1.38
C TYR A 82 -8.63 7.39 0.02
N PRO A 83 -9.96 7.25 -0.07
CA PRO A 83 -10.63 6.88 -1.31
C PRO A 83 -10.39 7.91 -2.43
N GLU A 84 -10.18 9.18 -2.08
CA GLU A 84 -9.89 10.27 -3.01
C GLU A 84 -8.56 10.14 -3.76
N LEU A 85 -7.64 9.29 -3.29
CA LEU A 85 -6.41 8.93 -4.01
C LEU A 85 -6.64 7.87 -5.08
N PHE A 86 -7.69 7.07 -4.94
CA PHE A 86 -8.02 5.95 -5.84
C PHE A 86 -9.22 6.25 -6.74
N LEU A 87 -9.99 7.30 -6.43
CA LEU A 87 -11.03 7.84 -7.28
C LEU A 87 -10.38 8.72 -8.35
N ASP A 88 -10.35 8.23 -9.58
CA ASP A 88 -10.00 9.01 -10.75
C ASP A 88 -10.92 10.26 -10.81
N LEU A 89 -10.35 11.46 -10.65
CA LEU A 89 -11.10 12.72 -10.81
C LEU A 89 -11.37 13.01 -12.30
N ASP A 90 -11.90 12.05 -13.05
CA ASP A 90 -12.34 12.30 -14.43
C ASP A 90 -13.76 12.92 -14.49
N TYR A 91 -14.43 13.11 -13.34
CA TYR A 91 -15.85 13.50 -13.31
C TYR A 91 -16.16 15.00 -13.13
N LYS A 92 -15.25 15.91 -13.48
CA LYS A 92 -15.59 17.34 -13.61
C LYS A 92 -14.78 18.04 -14.69
N ASN A 93 -15.08 17.79 -15.97
CA ASN A 93 -14.81 18.79 -17.03
C ASN A 93 -15.47 18.49 -18.39
N HIS A 94 -16.64 17.87 -18.44
CA HIS A 94 -17.56 17.94 -19.60
C HIS A 94 -18.95 17.73 -18.98
N GLU A 95 -19.93 18.62 -19.05
CA GLU A 95 -20.29 19.58 -20.08
C GLU A 95 -20.77 20.90 -19.47
N LYS A 96 -20.64 21.93 -20.30
CA LYS A 96 -21.00 23.33 -20.11
C LYS A 96 -22.50 23.55 -20.24
#